data_AF-A0A821ZZ88-F1
#
_entry.id   AF-A0A821ZZ88-F1
#
_cell.length_a   1.000
_cell.length_b   1.000
_cell.length_c   1.000
_cell.angle_alpha   90.00
_cell.angle_beta   90.00
_cell.angle_gamma   90.00
#
_symmetry.space_group_name_H-M   'P 1'
#
loop_
_entity.id
_entity.type
_entity.pdbx_description
1 polymer ?
#
loop_
_entity_poly.entity_id
_entity_poly.type
_entity_poly.pdbx_seq_one_letter_code
_entity_poly.pdbx_strand_id
1 'polypeptide(L)'
;IPIAIDIVFRHQHYIDFIKWSIVSGLITLVIIIPLNHIRYNLFSKHAPIFYGSQPWTYYIINDLVNVNIIYRLAIVGIILINLISRLVRLIK
;
A
#
# COMPACT_ATOMS: atom_id res chain seq x y z
N ILE A 1 6.29 1.78 27.72
CA ILE A 1 7.62 1.62 27.07
C ILE A 1 7.34 1.29 25.60
N PRO A 2 8.05 1.87 24.61
CA PRO A 2 7.87 1.54 23.20
C PRO A 2 8.01 0.03 22.98
N ILE A 3 7.14 -0.55 22.15
CA ILE A 3 7.05 -2.02 21.99
C ILE A 3 8.38 -2.65 21.56
N ALA A 4 9.16 -1.96 20.74
CA ALA A 4 10.49 -2.38 20.33
C ALA A 4 11.48 -2.45 21.50
N ILE A 5 11.43 -1.48 22.41
CA ILE A 5 12.31 -1.42 23.59
C ILE A 5 11.91 -2.52 24.58
N ASP A 6 10.62 -2.78 24.73
CA ASP A 6 10.09 -3.80 25.65
C ASP A 6 10.46 -5.23 25.19
N ILE A 7 10.31 -5.52 23.89
CA ILE A 7 10.64 -6.83 23.30
C ILE A 7 12.15 -7.14 23.38
N VAL A 8 12.99 -6.13 23.12
CA VAL A 8 14.46 -6.30 23.06
C VAL A 8 15.07 -6.38 24.45
N PHE A 9 14.75 -5.44 25.34
CA PHE A 9 15.45 -5.33 26.62
C PHE A 9 14.75 -6.06 27.76
N ARG A 10 13.43 -6.20 27.72
CA ARG A 10 12.64 -6.74 28.84
C ARG A 10 12.29 -8.22 28.66
N HIS A 11 11.94 -8.60 27.44
CA HIS A 11 11.55 -9.98 27.14
C HIS A 11 12.62 -10.79 26.38
N GLN A 12 13.72 -10.18 25.95
CA GLN A 12 14.85 -10.83 25.26
C GLN A 12 14.46 -11.62 24.00
N HIS A 13 13.35 -11.27 23.36
CA HIS A 13 12.88 -11.92 22.12
C HIS A 13 13.54 -11.30 20.89
N TYR A 14 14.88 -11.40 20.82
CA TYR A 14 15.67 -10.80 19.74
C TYR A 14 15.34 -11.38 18.36
N ILE A 15 15.02 -12.68 18.29
CA ILE A 15 14.66 -13.35 17.05
C ILE A 15 13.36 -12.78 16.49
N ASP A 16 12.36 -12.56 17.35
CA ASP A 16 11.08 -12.01 16.91
C ASP A 16 11.24 -10.55 16.50
N PHE A 17 12.05 -9.78 17.23
CA PHE A 17 12.39 -8.41 16.83
C PHE A 17 13.05 -8.36 15.45
N ILE A 18 14.02 -9.23 15.17
CA ILE A 18 14.70 -9.32 13.88
C ILE A 18 13.71 -9.73 12.78
N LYS A 19 12.91 -10.78 13.01
CA LYS A 19 11.89 -11.25 12.04
C LYS A 19 10.92 -10.13 11.68
N TRP A 20 10.35 -9.45 12.66
CA TRP A 20 9.39 -8.38 12.42
C TRP A 20 10.02 -7.13 11.83
N SER A 21 11.28 -6.82 12.17
CA SER A 21 12.04 -5.72 11.54
C SER A 21 12.31 -5.98 10.06
N ILE A 22 12.68 -7.21 9.69
CA ILE A 22 12.87 -7.60 8.28
C ILE A 22 11.54 -7.51 7.52
N VAL A 23 10.45 -8.04 8.09
CA VAL A 23 9.12 -7.96 7.47
C VAL A 23 8.70 -6.50 7.27
N SER A 24 8.87 -5.65 8.27
CA SER A 24 8.58 -4.22 8.19
C SER A 24 9.45 -3.51 7.14
N GLY A 25 10.74 -3.83 7.07
CA GLY A 25 11.65 -3.31 6.06
C GLY A 25 11.23 -3.70 4.64
N LEU A 26 10.89 -4.97 4.41
CA LEU A 26 10.41 -5.47 3.12
C LEU A 26 9.10 -4.80 2.69
N ILE A 27 8.15 -4.63 3.61
CA ILE A 27 6.89 -3.91 3.35
C ILE A 27 7.19 -2.44 2.98
N THR A 28 8.12 -1.80 3.69
CA THR A 28 8.50 -0.40 3.43
C THR A 28 9.16 -0.25 2.05
N LEU A 29 10.02 -1.20 1.64
CA LEU A 29 10.60 -1.22 0.30
C LEU A 29 9.52 -1.36 -0.78
N VAL A 30 8.50 -2.20 -0.55
CA VAL A 30 7.34 -2.36 -1.43
C VAL A 30 6.50 -1.06 -1.53
N ILE A 31 6.54 -0.20 -0.52
CA ILE A 31 5.88 1.13 -0.52
C ILE A 31 6.76 2.20 -1.20
N ILE A 32 8.09 2.08 -1.16
CA ILE A 32 9.01 3.02 -1.82
C ILE A 32 8.97 2.88 -3.36
N ILE A 33 8.74 1.67 -3.89
CA ILE A 33 8.62 1.40 -5.33
C ILE A 33 7.54 2.29 -6.01
N PRO A 34 6.28 2.34 -5.55
CA PRO A 34 5.28 3.23 -6.11
C PRO A 34 5.63 4.71 -5.87
N LEU A 35 6.30 5.06 -4.78
CA LEU A 35 6.74 6.44 -4.53
C LEU A 35 7.79 6.91 -5.56
N ASN A 36 8.71 6.02 -5.94
CA ASN A 36 9.70 6.27 -7.00
C ASN A 36 9.02 6.40 -8.38
N HIS A 37 7.98 5.61 -8.63
CA HIS A 37 7.16 5.69 -9.84
C HIS A 37 6.37 7.01 -9.91
N ILE A 38 5.74 7.43 -8.82
CA ILE A 38 5.05 8.71 -8.71
C ILE A 38 6.04 9.86 -8.89
N ARG A 39 7.22 9.79 -8.25
CA ARG A 39 8.26 10.82 -8.38
C ARG A 39 8.74 10.99 -9.81
N TYR A 40 8.99 9.87 -10.49
CA TYR A 40 9.41 9.86 -11.89
C TYR A 40 8.33 10.44 -12.82
N ASN A 41 7.06 10.07 -12.61
CA ASN A 41 5.95 10.52 -13.47
C ASN A 41 5.48 11.96 -13.22
N LEU A 42 5.54 12.45 -11.96
CA LEU A 42 5.02 13.78 -11.61
C LEU A 42 6.08 14.88 -11.57
N PHE A 43 7.36 14.57 -11.31
CA PHE A 43 8.38 15.59 -11.04
C PHE A 43 9.59 15.56 -11.99
N SER A 44 9.62 14.69 -12.99
CA SER A 44 10.74 14.63 -13.96
C SER A 44 10.53 15.56 -15.16
N LYS A 45 11.61 16.20 -15.64
CA LYS A 45 11.58 17.17 -16.79
C LYS A 45 11.24 16.52 -18.14
N HIS A 46 11.49 15.21 -18.28
CA HIS A 46 10.92 14.40 -19.35
C HIS A 46 9.51 14.00 -18.92
N ALA A 47 8.59 14.97 -18.84
CA ALA A 47 7.23 14.67 -18.43
C ALA A 47 6.64 13.68 -19.46
N PRO A 48 6.33 12.43 -19.08
CA PRO A 48 5.50 11.60 -19.94
C PRO A 48 4.20 12.37 -20.10
N ILE A 49 3.77 12.56 -21.35
CA ILE A 49 2.66 13.42 -21.75
C ILE A 49 1.59 13.43 -20.66
N PHE A 50 1.48 14.56 -19.96
CA PHE A 50 0.75 14.68 -18.71
C PHE A 50 -0.63 14.02 -18.79
N TYR A 51 -1.08 13.49 -17.65
CA TYR A 51 -2.47 13.11 -17.41
C TYR A 51 -3.42 14.11 -18.11
N GLY A 52 -4.18 13.62 -19.09
CA GLY A 52 -5.05 14.43 -19.96
C GLY A 52 -4.81 14.25 -21.48
N SER A 53 -3.71 13.61 -21.90
CA SER A 53 -3.41 13.43 -23.33
C SER A 53 -3.80 12.07 -23.91
N GLN A 54 -3.84 11.04 -23.07
CA GLN A 54 -4.25 9.69 -23.43
C GLN A 54 -5.75 9.50 -23.15
N PRO A 55 -6.43 8.59 -23.88
CA PRO A 55 -7.80 8.22 -23.56
C PRO A 55 -7.89 7.71 -22.11
N TRP A 56 -9.01 7.98 -21.44
CA TRP A 56 -9.22 7.64 -20.02
C TRP A 56 -8.95 6.16 -19.69
N THR A 57 -9.15 5.25 -20.64
CA THR A 57 -8.84 3.82 -20.53
C THR A 57 -7.37 3.53 -20.31
N TYR A 58 -6.47 4.34 -20.86
CA TYR A 58 -5.02 4.23 -20.66
C TYR A 58 -4.66 4.35 -19.17
N TYR A 59 -5.28 5.30 -18.46
CA TYR A 59 -5.00 5.49 -17.03
C TYR A 59 -5.52 4.33 -16.19
N ILE A 60 -6.68 3.75 -16.53
CA ILE A 60 -7.21 2.57 -15.84
C ILE A 60 -6.27 1.37 -16.03
N ILE A 61 -5.81 1.12 -17.26
CA ILE A 61 -4.90 0.00 -17.55
C ILE A 61 -3.54 0.24 -16.88
N ASN A 62 -3.02 1.47 -16.93
CA ASN A 62 -1.79 1.84 -16.25
C ASN A 62 -1.90 1.67 -14.73
N ASP A 63 -3.04 2.01 -14.13
CA ASP A 63 -3.31 1.81 -12.71
C ASP A 63 -3.36 0.30 -12.37
N LEU A 64 -3.99 -0.51 -13.23
CA LEU A 64 -4.04 -1.97 -13.06
C LEU A 64 -2.67 -2.64 -13.16
N VAL A 65 -1.79 -2.16 -14.05
CA VAL A 65 -0.48 -2.77 -14.31
C VAL A 65 0.59 -2.25 -13.34
N ASN A 66 0.59 -0.95 -13.03
CA ASN A 66 1.70 -0.30 -12.32
C ASN A 66 1.44 -0.03 -10.83
N VAL A 67 0.23 -0.28 -10.32
CA VAL A 67 -0.05 -0.08 -8.89
C VAL A 67 0.11 -1.36 -8.08
N ASN A 68 0.56 -1.20 -6.84
CA ASN A 68 0.80 -2.25 -5.87
C ASN A 68 -0.47 -3.07 -5.58
N ILE A 69 -0.34 -4.40 -5.49
CA ILE A 69 -1.43 -5.33 -5.16
C ILE A 69 -2.16 -4.93 -3.86
N ILE A 70 -1.45 -4.34 -2.89
CA ILE A 70 -2.00 -3.87 -1.62
C ILE A 70 -3.04 -2.77 -1.83
N TYR A 71 -2.82 -1.84 -2.77
CA TYR A 71 -3.78 -0.78 -3.08
C TYR A 71 -5.06 -1.35 -3.72
N ARG A 72 -4.92 -2.34 -4.62
CA ARG A 72 -6.09 -3.06 -5.19
C ARG A 72 -6.90 -3.75 -4.10
N LEU A 73 -6.22 -4.44 -3.19
CA LEU A 73 -6.87 -5.10 -2.05
C LEU A 73 -7.55 -4.10 -1.10
N ALA A 74 -6.99 -2.89 -0.94
CA ALA A 74 -7.59 -1.84 -0.12
C ALA A 74 -8.92 -1.34 -0.72
N ILE A 75 -8.98 -1.08 -2.03
CA ILE A 75 -10.23 -0.68 -2.71
C ILE A 75 -11.29 -1.77 -2.57
N VAL A 76 -10.93 -3.02 -2.83
CA VAL A 76 -11.84 -4.16 -2.69
C VAL A 76 -12.32 -4.28 -1.24
N GLY A 77 -11.42 -4.11 -0.27
CA GLY A 77 -11.75 -4.12 1.16
C GLY A 77 -12.80 -3.05 1.52
N ILE A 78 -12.66 -1.82 1.03
CA ILE A 78 -13.62 -0.74 1.27
C ILE A 78 -15.01 -1.09 0.73
N ILE A 79 -15.08 -1.68 -0.47
CA ILE A 79 -16.35 -2.10 -1.08
C ILE A 79 -17.00 -3.21 -0.26
N LEU A 80 -16.23 -4.23 0.11
CA LEU A 80 -16.72 -5.38 0.88
C LEU A 80 -17.21 -4.97 2.27
N ILE A 81 -16.47 -4.12 2.98
CA ILE A 81 -16.87 -3.63 4.31
C ILE A 81 -18.19 -2.86 4.21
N ASN A 82 -18.37 -2.01 3.20
CA ASN A 82 -19.63 -1.30 2.99
C ASN A 82 -20.78 -2.24 2.66
N LEU A 83 -20.54 -3.26 1.82
CA LEU A 83 -21.57 -4.25 1.46
C LEU A 83 -22.01 -5.07 2.68
N ILE A 84 -21.06 -5.61 3.43
CA ILE A 84 -21.32 -6.36 4.65
C ILE A 84 -22.06 -5.48 5.66
N SER A 85 -21.63 -4.22 5.83
CA SER A 85 -22.28 -3.28 6.73
C SER A 85 -23.74 -3.02 6.34
N ARG A 86 -24.06 -2.99 5.05
CA ARG A 86 -25.45 -2.87 4.57
C ARG A 86 -26.25 -4.15 4.82
N LEU A 87 -25.69 -5.30 4.53
CA LEU A 87 -26.34 -6.60 4.77
C LEU A 87 -26.66 -6.82 6.26
N VAL A 88 -25.71 -6.51 7.15
CA VAL A 88 -25.92 -6.61 8.59
C VAL A 88 -27.04 -5.69 9.08
N ARG A 89 -27.16 -4.48 8.51
CA ARG A 89 -28.28 -3.56 8.82
C ARG A 89 -29.63 -4.03 8.30
N LEU A 90 -29.68 -4.91 7.29
CA LEU A 90 -30.93 -5.45 6.75
C LEU A 90 -31.46 -6.66 7.53
N ILE A 91 -30.58 -7.33 8.29
CA ILE A 91 -30.92 -8.52 9.10
C ILE A 91 -31.31 -8.12 10.53
N LYS A 92 -30.92 -6.93 10.98
CA LYS A 92 -31.38 -6.30 12.23
C LYS A 92 -32.65 -5.51 12.01
#